data_AF-A0A3Q9HNJ9-F1
#
_entry.id   AF-A0A3Q9HNJ9-F1
#
_cell.length_a   1.000
_cell.length_b   1.000
_cell.length_c   1.000
_cell.angle_alpha   90.00
_cell.angle_beta   90.00
_cell.angle_gamma   90.00
#
_symmetry.space_group_name_H-M   'P 1'
#
loop_
_entity.id
_entity.type
_entity.pdbx_description
1 polymer ?
#
loop_
_entity_poly.entity_id
_entity_poly.type
_entity_poly.pdbx_seq_one_letter_code
_entity_poly.pdbx_strand_id
1 'polypeptide(L)'
;MSCKIFRQQMMDLIYCEGKSDLTLEIHLKKCPQCAEFWSNLQHVKEMLGEMIPPEETGLVEINNVIHKANSILKMCRLVNDLIKFGGLISLVFLIYYQFYLWFGTEGLLSIYLVFYITLPFSLIPLKNLN
;
A
#
# COMPACT_ATOMS: atom_id res chain seq x y z
N MET A 1 -3.94 24.20 34.58
CA MET A 1 -3.13 23.68 33.45
C MET A 1 -1.89 24.56 33.35
N SER A 2 -0.68 24.01 33.46
CA SER A 2 0.55 24.81 33.56
C SER A 2 1.02 25.29 32.18
N CYS A 3 1.42 26.56 32.05
CA CYS A 3 1.97 27.14 30.81
C CYS A 3 3.13 26.33 30.22
N LYS A 4 3.83 25.54 31.05
CA LYS A 4 4.93 24.64 30.63
C LYS A 4 4.48 23.59 29.62
N ILE A 5 3.25 23.06 29.76
CA ILE A 5 2.70 22.04 28.85
C ILE A 5 2.44 22.65 27.47
N PHE A 6 1.84 23.83 27.43
CA PHE A 6 1.57 24.53 26.17
C PHE A 6 2.86 24.96 25.46
N ARG A 7 3.90 25.36 26.20
CA ARG A 7 5.22 25.66 25.59
C ARG A 7 5.85 24.42 24.94
N GLN A 8 5.70 23.25 25.54
CA GLN A 8 6.16 22.00 24.92
C GLN A 8 5.37 21.72 23.65
N GLN A 9 4.03 21.82 23.70
CA GLN A 9 3.18 21.63 22.52
C GLN A 9 3.52 22.60 21.37
N MET A 10 3.88 23.85 21.69
CA MET A 10 4.37 24.82 20.70
C MET A 10 5.69 24.39 20.04
N MET A 11 6.64 23.86 20.82
CA MET A 11 7.88 23.32 20.27
C MET A 11 7.59 22.13 19.34
N ASP A 12 6.77 21.18 19.78
CA ASP A 12 6.41 19.99 19.02
C ASP A 12 5.73 20.37 17.67
N LEU A 13 4.96 21.46 17.65
CA LEU A 13 4.36 22.00 16.41
C LEU A 13 5.39 22.60 15.44
N ILE A 14 6.44 23.23 15.94
CA ILE A 14 7.49 23.82 15.08
C ILE A 14 8.35 22.73 14.44
N TYR A 15 8.62 21.64 15.17
CA TYR A 15 9.37 20.47 14.70
C TYR A 15 8.51 19.41 13.97
N CYS A 16 7.24 19.72 13.66
CA CYS A 16 6.31 18.81 12.97
C CYS A 16 6.01 17.47 13.71
N GLU A 17 6.25 17.41 15.02
CA GLU A 17 5.99 16.24 15.87
C GLU A 17 4.58 16.27 16.51
N GLY A 18 3.91 17.41 16.50
CA GLY A 18 2.60 17.64 17.11
C GLY A 18 1.48 18.03 16.12
N LYS A 19 0.22 17.94 16.58
CA LYS A 19 -0.97 18.46 15.87
C LYS A 19 -1.51 19.70 16.58
N SER A 20 -1.96 20.70 15.82
CA SER A 20 -2.55 21.91 16.39
C SER A 20 -3.88 21.57 17.04
N ASP A 21 -4.02 21.89 18.32
CA ASP A 21 -5.22 21.61 19.10
C ASP A 21 -5.94 22.92 19.48
N LEU A 22 -7.28 22.88 19.52
CA LEU A 22 -8.14 24.02 19.86
C LEU A 22 -7.84 24.58 21.26
N THR A 23 -7.35 23.72 22.15
CA THR A 23 -6.97 24.07 23.51
C THR A 23 -5.77 25.03 23.57
N LEU A 24 -4.82 24.90 22.64
CA LEU A 24 -3.65 25.78 22.53
C LEU A 24 -4.07 27.18 22.06
N GLU A 25 -4.95 27.28 21.07
CA GLU A 25 -5.46 28.58 20.58
C GLU A 25 -6.19 29.36 21.66
N ILE A 26 -7.01 28.68 22.46
CA ILE A 26 -7.71 29.30 23.58
C ILE A 26 -6.71 29.76 24.65
N HIS A 27 -5.63 29.01 24.88
CA HIS A 27 -4.59 29.38 25.84
C HIS A 27 -3.77 30.60 25.36
N LEU A 28 -3.40 30.66 24.08
CA LEU A 28 -2.69 31.79 23.49
C LEU A 28 -3.50 33.08 23.58
N LYS A 29 -4.82 33.03 23.41
CA LYS A 29 -5.71 34.19 23.60
C LYS A 29 -5.80 34.66 25.05
N LYS A 30 -5.59 33.77 26.03
CA LYS A 30 -5.73 34.07 27.45
C LYS A 30 -4.41 34.39 28.16
N CYS A 31 -3.27 33.96 27.63
CA CYS A 31 -1.96 34.11 28.27
C CYS A 31 -0.99 34.92 27.39
N PRO A 32 -0.69 36.19 27.74
CA PRO A 32 0.17 37.05 26.92
C PRO A 32 1.62 36.54 26.84
N GLN A 33 2.15 35.94 27.90
CA GLN A 33 3.51 35.38 27.91
C GLN A 33 3.69 34.19 26.95
N CYS A 34 2.63 33.39 26.77
CA CYS A 34 2.65 32.27 25.83
C CYS A 34 2.46 32.76 24.38
N ALA A 35 1.66 33.81 24.18
CA ALA A 35 1.49 34.44 22.88
C ALA A 35 2.79 35.08 22.36
N GLU A 36 3.51 35.79 23.23
CA GLU A 36 4.81 36.37 22.89
C GLU A 36 5.85 35.28 22.59
N PHE A 37 5.91 34.22 23.41
CA PHE A 37 6.78 33.07 23.15
C PHE A 37 6.49 32.41 21.79
N TRP A 38 5.21 32.23 21.45
CA TRP A 38 4.80 31.68 20.16
C TRP A 38 5.21 32.56 18.98
N SER A 39 5.00 33.88 19.09
CA SER A 39 5.41 34.84 18.06
C SER A 39 6.92 34.84 17.84
N ASN A 40 7.71 34.79 18.93
CA ASN A 40 9.16 34.69 18.84
C ASN A 40 9.60 33.38 18.19
N LEU A 41 8.93 32.26 18.49
CA LEU A 41 9.22 30.97 17.86
C LEU A 41 8.94 30.97 16.36
N GLN A 42 7.80 31.56 15.94
CA GLN A 42 7.45 31.69 14.53
C GLN A 42 8.48 32.54 13.78
N HIS A 43 8.92 33.65 14.37
CA HIS A 43 9.96 34.49 13.78
C HIS A 43 11.30 33.75 13.63
N VAL A 44 11.68 32.94 14.62
CA VAL A 44 12.90 32.11 14.53
C VAL A 44 12.75 31.05 13.43
N LYS A 45 11.58 30.42 13.30
CA LYS A 45 11.29 29.45 12.23
C LYS A 45 11.39 30.09 10.84
N GLU A 46 10.87 31.30 10.66
CA GLU A 46 10.95 32.04 9.40
C GLU A 46 12.40 32.38 9.05
N MET A 47 13.18 32.90 10.00
CA MET A 47 14.60 33.18 9.75
C MET A 47 15.43 31.92 9.45
N LEU A 48 15.14 30.80 10.12
CA LEU A 48 15.78 29.52 9.81
C LEU A 48 15.33 28.98 8.45
N GLY A 49 14.06 29.14 8.09
CA GLY A 49 13.51 28.73 6.81
C GLY A 49 14.13 29.45 5.60
N GLU A 50 14.58 30.69 5.78
CA GLU A 50 15.32 31.44 4.73
C GLU A 50 16.78 31.00 4.59
N MET A 51 17.40 30.47 5.65
CA MET A 51 18.79 30.00 5.64
C MET A 51 18.94 28.54 5.18
N ILE A 52 17.87 27.75 5.25
CA ILE A 52 17.85 26.36 4.84
C ILE A 52 17.41 26.33 3.36
N PRO A 53 18.29 25.98 2.40
CA PRO A 53 17.84 25.81 1.03
C PRO A 53 16.70 24.78 1.01
N PRO A 54 15.64 25.00 0.21
CA PRO A 54 14.52 24.08 0.17
C PRO A 54 15.07 22.69 -0.13
N GLU A 55 14.72 21.72 0.71
CA GLU A 55 15.09 20.30 0.63
C GLU A 55 14.39 19.62 -0.57
N GLU A 56 14.34 20.28 -1.73
CA GLU A 56 13.70 19.81 -2.96
C GLU A 56 14.53 18.70 -3.61
N THR A 57 15.85 18.69 -3.44
CA THR A 57 16.73 17.64 -3.97
C THR A 57 16.47 16.29 -3.29
N GLY A 58 16.24 16.27 -1.97
CA GLY A 58 15.96 15.05 -1.22
C GLY A 58 14.62 14.41 -1.60
N LEU A 59 13.57 15.21 -1.74
CA LEU A 59 12.22 14.71 -2.06
C LEU A 59 12.14 14.08 -3.47
N VAL A 60 12.78 14.68 -4.47
CA VAL A 60 12.81 14.11 -5.83
C VAL A 60 13.60 12.80 -5.85
N GLU A 61 14.72 12.74 -5.14
CA GLU A 61 15.56 11.54 -5.08
C GLU A 61 14.88 10.41 -4.29
N ILE A 62 14.22 10.72 -3.17
CA ILE A 62 13.40 9.77 -2.41
C ILE A 62 12.25 9.24 -3.27
N ASN A 63 11.54 10.11 -3.98
CA ASN A 63 10.41 9.69 -4.81
C ASN A 63 10.87 8.80 -5.99
N ASN A 64 12.03 9.10 -6.58
CA ASN A 64 12.66 8.25 -7.59
C ASN A 64 13.05 6.88 -7.04
N VAL A 65 13.61 6.81 -5.82
CA VAL A 65 13.96 5.55 -5.15
C VAL A 65 12.70 4.73 -4.83
N ILE A 66 11.64 5.36 -4.33
CA ILE A 66 10.35 4.72 -4.06
C ILE A 66 9.72 4.19 -5.34
N HIS A 67 9.72 4.98 -6.42
CA HIS A 67 9.19 4.56 -7.70
C HIS A 67 9.95 3.34 -8.25
N LYS A 68 11.29 3.36 -8.16
CA LYS A 68 12.15 2.23 -8.56
C LYS A 68 11.88 0.99 -7.70
N ALA A 69 11.77 1.13 -6.39
CA ALA A 69 11.43 0.03 -5.48
C ALA A 69 10.05 -0.58 -5.80
N ASN A 70 9.06 0.25 -6.06
CA ASN A 70 7.71 -0.19 -6.45
C ASN A 70 7.71 -0.95 -7.78
N SER A 71 8.52 -0.55 -8.75
CA SER A 71 8.66 -1.27 -10.02
C SER A 71 9.24 -2.68 -9.83
N ILE A 72 10.25 -2.82 -8.94
CA ILE A 72 10.86 -4.11 -8.61
C ILE A 72 9.85 -5.00 -7.87
N LEU A 73 9.10 -4.46 -6.90
CA LEU A 73 8.07 -5.19 -6.18
C LEU A 73 6.94 -5.70 -7.08
N LYS A 74 6.58 -4.95 -8.13
CA LYS A 74 5.62 -5.41 -9.14
C LYS A 74 6.17 -6.59 -9.93
N MET A 75 7.43 -6.52 -10.36
CA MET A 75 8.10 -7.62 -11.08
C MET A 75 8.20 -8.89 -10.22
N CYS A 76 8.57 -8.77 -8.95
CA CYS A 76 8.63 -9.91 -8.04
C CYS A 76 7.27 -10.57 -7.83
N ARG A 77 6.18 -9.78 -7.76
CA ARG A 77 4.82 -10.33 -7.70
C ARG A 77 4.45 -11.12 -8.96
N LEU A 78 4.72 -10.55 -10.14
CA LEU A 78 4.46 -11.24 -11.40
C LEU A 78 5.25 -12.56 -11.51
N VAL A 79 6.52 -12.57 -11.11
CA VAL A 79 7.33 -13.79 -11.09
C VAL A 79 6.76 -14.81 -10.10
N ASN A 80 6.35 -14.39 -8.92
CA ASN A 80 5.73 -15.28 -7.94
C ASN A 80 4.42 -15.89 -8.46
N ASP A 81 3.57 -15.09 -9.10
CA ASP A 81 2.33 -15.57 -9.69
C ASP A 81 2.59 -16.52 -10.86
N LEU A 82 3.64 -16.27 -11.65
CA LEU A 82 4.07 -17.17 -12.72
C LEU A 82 4.60 -18.51 -12.19
N ILE A 83 5.36 -18.50 -11.09
CA ILE A 83 5.84 -19.71 -10.42
C ILE A 83 4.66 -20.52 -9.87
N LYS A 84 3.70 -19.87 -9.21
CA LYS A 84 2.49 -20.55 -8.71
C LYS A 84 1.68 -21.17 -9.83
N PHE A 85 1.49 -20.43 -10.93
CA PHE A 85 0.77 -20.92 -12.10
C PHE A 85 1.49 -22.09 -12.76
N GLY A 86 2.82 -22.00 -12.92
CA GLY A 86 3.65 -23.08 -13.44
C GLY A 86 3.59 -24.33 -12.55
N GLY A 87 3.63 -24.16 -11.22
CA GLY A 87 3.48 -25.25 -10.27
C GLY A 87 2.11 -25.94 -10.37
N LEU A 88 1.03 -25.16 -10.50
CA LEU A 88 -0.32 -25.69 -10.64
C LEU A 88 -0.49 -26.46 -11.96
N ILE A 89 0.01 -25.91 -13.07
CA ILE A 89 0.03 -26.61 -14.37
C ILE A 89 0.81 -27.92 -14.25
N SER A 90 2.01 -27.89 -13.67
CA SER A 90 2.84 -29.08 -13.51
C SER A 90 2.11 -30.15 -12.70
N LEU A 91 1.39 -29.77 -11.64
CA LEU A 91 0.62 -30.70 -10.81
C LEU A 91 -0.54 -31.33 -11.60
N VAL A 92 -1.27 -30.54 -12.39
CA VAL A 92 -2.32 -31.04 -13.28
C VAL A 92 -1.74 -32.03 -14.30
N PHE A 93 -0.59 -31.73 -14.90
CA PHE A 93 0.08 -32.63 -15.84
C PHE A 93 0.52 -33.95 -15.19
N LEU A 94 1.02 -33.91 -13.95
CA LEU A 94 1.40 -35.13 -13.23
C LEU A 94 0.18 -36.00 -12.93
N ILE A 95 -0.94 -35.41 -12.48
CA ILE A 95 -2.19 -36.14 -12.26
C ILE A 95 -2.68 -36.75 -13.57
N TYR A 96 -2.70 -35.97 -14.65
CA TYR A 96 -3.07 -36.44 -15.99
C TYR A 96 -2.21 -37.62 -16.45
N TYR A 97 -0.89 -37.52 -16.28
CA TYR A 97 0.05 -38.57 -16.65
C TYR A 97 -0.16 -39.85 -15.82
N GLN A 98 -0.37 -39.72 -14.51
CA GLN A 98 -0.66 -40.84 -13.63
C GLN A 98 -1.97 -41.55 -14.05
N PHE A 99 -2.99 -40.77 -14.42
CA PHE A 99 -4.28 -41.29 -14.89
C PHE A 99 -4.16 -42.00 -16.24
N TYR A 100 -3.37 -41.43 -17.15
CA TYR A 100 -3.04 -42.04 -18.44
C TYR A 100 -2.35 -43.41 -18.26
N LEU A 101 -1.40 -43.51 -17.33
CA LEU A 101 -0.73 -44.78 -17.01
C LEU A 101 -1.68 -45.83 -16.42
N TRP A 102 -2.70 -45.41 -15.65
CA TRP A 102 -3.64 -46.33 -14.99
C TRP A 102 -4.75 -46.85 -15.88
N PHE A 103 -5.32 -46.00 -16.75
CA PHE A 103 -6.48 -46.36 -17.58
C PHE A 103 -6.14 -46.52 -19.07
N GLY A 104 -4.89 -46.26 -19.47
CA GLY A 104 -4.48 -46.27 -20.87
C GLY A 104 -5.18 -45.19 -21.70
N THR A 105 -5.15 -45.35 -23.03
CA THR A 105 -5.76 -44.40 -23.98
C THR A 105 -7.28 -44.35 -23.90
N GLU A 106 -7.94 -45.42 -23.43
CA GLU A 106 -9.41 -45.50 -23.39
C GLU A 106 -10.02 -44.65 -22.27
N GLY A 107 -9.35 -44.55 -21.11
CA GLY A 107 -9.79 -43.68 -20.01
C GLY A 107 -9.67 -42.18 -20.34
N LEU A 108 -8.70 -41.79 -21.17
CA LEU A 108 -8.56 -40.41 -21.64
C LEU A 108 -9.70 -40.01 -22.59
N LEU A 109 -10.07 -40.91 -23.50
CA LEU A 109 -11.10 -40.64 -24.50
C LEU A 109 -12.47 -40.44 -23.84
N SER A 110 -12.76 -41.16 -22.75
CA SER A 110 -14.00 -41.01 -21.99
C SER A 110 -14.07 -39.66 -21.28
N ILE A 111 -12.97 -39.19 -20.66
CA ILE A 111 -12.93 -37.89 -20.00
C ILE A 111 -13.06 -36.75 -21.02
N TYR A 112 -12.38 -36.86 -22.16
CA TYR A 112 -12.50 -35.88 -23.25
C TYR A 112 -13.94 -35.81 -23.78
N LEU A 113 -14.62 -36.95 -23.97
CA LEU A 113 -16.02 -36.99 -24.36
C LEU A 113 -16.94 -36.38 -23.29
N VAL A 114 -16.71 -36.69 -22.01
CA VAL A 114 -17.48 -36.11 -20.91
C VAL A 114 -17.30 -34.60 -20.87
N PHE A 115 -16.08 -34.08 -20.95
CA PHE A 115 -15.83 -32.64 -21.02
C PHE A 115 -16.48 -32.00 -22.24
N TYR A 116 -16.35 -32.60 -23.43
CA TYR A 116 -16.93 -32.07 -24.66
C TYR A 116 -18.46 -32.04 -24.63
N ILE A 117 -19.09 -33.03 -23.99
CA ILE A 117 -20.55 -33.11 -23.82
C ILE A 117 -21.02 -32.15 -22.73
N THR A 118 -20.28 -32.00 -21.62
CA THR A 118 -20.72 -31.20 -20.44
C THR A 118 -20.38 -29.72 -20.51
N LEU A 119 -19.30 -29.32 -21.18
CA LEU A 119 -18.92 -27.92 -21.43
C LEU A 119 -20.08 -27.08 -22.01
N PRO A 120 -20.79 -27.51 -23.07
CA PRO A 120 -21.89 -26.73 -23.62
C PRO A 120 -23.06 -26.58 -22.65
N PHE A 121 -23.31 -27.54 -21.74
CA PHE A 121 -24.37 -27.41 -20.72
C PHE A 121 -23.97 -26.47 -19.58
N SER A 122 -22.69 -26.41 -19.23
CA SER A 122 -22.17 -25.51 -18.18
C SER A 122 -22.03 -24.05 -18.62
N LEU A 123 -21.99 -23.79 -19.93
CA LEU A 123 -21.90 -22.45 -20.53
C LEU A 123 -23.25 -21.84 -20.91
N ILE A 124 -24.36 -22.58 -20.72
CA ILE A 124 -25.70 -21.99 -20.80
C ILE A 124 -25.86 -21.08 -19.58
N PRO A 125 -25.90 -19.75 -19.75
CA PRO A 125 -26.08 -18.87 -18.61
C PRO A 125 -27.44 -19.16 -17.99
N LEU A 126 -27.45 -19.48 -16.70
CA LEU A 126 -28.61 -19.49 -15.80
C LEU A 126 -29.21 -18.08 -15.68
N LYS A 127 -29.57 -17.44 -16.80
CA LYS A 127 -30.21 -16.13 -16.85
C LYS A 127 -31.73 -16.23 -17.11
N ASN A 128 -32.27 -17.46 -17.21
CA ASN A 128 -33.68 -17.73 -17.50
C ASN A 128 -34.31 -18.73 -16.51
N LEU A 129 -34.04 -18.58 -15.21
CA LEU A 129 -34.87 -19.18 -14.16
C LEU A 129 -35.38 -18.03 -13.29
N ASN A 130 -36.46 -17.43 -13.80
CA ASN A 130 -37.41 -16.60 -13.07
C ASN A 130 -38.43 -17.52 -12.39
#